data_AF-A0A833VXN9-F1
#
_entry.id   AF-A0A833VXN9-F1
#
_cell.length_a   1.000
_cell.length_b   1.000
_cell.length_c   1.000
_cell.angle_alpha   90.00
_cell.angle_beta   90.00
_cell.angle_gamma   90.00
#
_symmetry.space_group_name_H-M   'P 1'
#
loop_
_entity.id
_entity.type
_entity.pdbx_description
1 polymer ?
#
loop_
_entity_poly.entity_id
_entity_poly.type
_entity_poly.pdbx_seq_one_letter_code
_entity_poly.pdbx_strand_id
1 'polypeptide(L)'
;MCEPPPNLAVMEYMESYEDLLDKVQLLMQKNKLRSVLRQTTRWSSTFKMVCDLEDGINAMDDATTALLPSWREEKQLWGLLEELNAFEYSSKKLQSADGLSLLDVRDTLSTR
;
A
#
# COMPACT_ATOMS: atom_id res chain seq x y z
N MET A 1 -20.22 -0.35 14.51
CA MET A 1 -18.86 -0.49 13.94
C MET A 1 -18.65 0.68 13.00
N CYS A 2 -17.96 1.74 13.42
CA CYS A 2 -17.59 2.82 12.52
C CYS A 2 -16.31 2.39 11.82
N GLU A 3 -16.45 1.82 10.63
CA GLU A 3 -15.28 1.64 9.77
C GLU A 3 -14.84 3.03 9.28
N PRO A 4 -13.54 3.37 9.36
CA PRO A 4 -13.07 4.68 8.95
C PRO A 4 -13.38 4.91 7.46
N PRO A 5 -13.81 6.13 7.08
CA PRO A 5 -14.11 6.45 5.70
C PRO A 5 -12.88 6.24 4.80
N PRO A 6 -13.08 5.86 3.53
CA PRO A 6 -12.01 5.69 2.57
C PRO A 6 -11.21 6.99 2.44
N ASN A 7 -9.88 6.91 2.55
CA ASN A 7 -9.02 8.08 2.35
C ASN A 7 -8.90 8.38 0.85
N LEU A 8 -9.76 9.29 0.37
CA LEU A 8 -9.87 9.65 -1.04
C LEU A 8 -8.56 10.14 -1.65
N ALA A 9 -7.75 10.89 -0.91
CA ALA A 9 -6.46 11.38 -1.40
C ALA A 9 -5.46 10.24 -1.66
N VAL A 10 -5.48 9.20 -0.82
CA VAL A 10 -4.64 8.02 -1.01
C VAL A 10 -5.15 7.19 -2.19
N MET A 11 -6.46 7.11 -2.39
CA MET A 11 -7.02 6.43 -3.57
C MET A 11 -6.61 7.13 -4.88
N GLU A 12 -6.75 8.46 -4.95
CA GLU A 12 -6.36 9.25 -6.13
C GLU A 12 -4.86 9.10 -6.44
N TYR A 13 -4.01 9.08 -5.41
CA TYR A 13 -2.57 8.81 -5.58
C TYR A 13 -2.29 7.42 -6.18
N MET A 14 -3.06 6.41 -5.76
CA MET A 14 -2.89 5.02 -6.19
C MET A 14 -3.41 4.74 -7.60
N GLU A 15 -4.23 5.62 -8.19
CA GLU A 15 -4.73 5.47 -9.57
C GLU A 15 -3.59 5.29 -10.58
N SER A 16 -2.47 5.99 -10.37
CA SER A 16 -1.28 5.89 -11.22
C SER A 16 -0.55 4.54 -11.15
N TYR A 17 -0.88 3.69 -10.18
CA TYR A 17 -0.29 2.37 -9.94
C TYR A 17 -1.27 1.23 -10.25
N GLU A 18 -2.49 1.50 -10.69
CA GLU A 18 -3.54 0.48 -10.85
C GLU A 18 -3.14 -0.67 -11.79
N ASP A 19 -2.53 -0.37 -12.94
CA ASP A 19 -2.05 -1.40 -13.88
C ASP A 19 -1.03 -2.34 -13.23
N LEU A 20 -0.16 -1.77 -12.40
CA LEU A 20 0.88 -2.51 -11.69
C LEU A 20 0.30 -3.33 -10.54
N LEU A 21 -0.66 -2.77 -9.81
CA LEU A 21 -1.37 -3.45 -8.73
C LEU A 21 -2.23 -4.61 -9.25
N ASP A 22 -2.85 -4.48 -10.42
CA ASP A 22 -3.61 -5.55 -11.08
C ASP A 22 -2.68 -6.69 -11.52
N LYS A 23 -1.50 -6.36 -12.05
CA LYS A 23 -0.45 -7.34 -12.39
C LYS A 23 0.00 -8.12 -11.15
N VAL A 24 0.24 -7.43 -10.04
CA VAL A 24 0.59 -8.06 -8.74
C VAL A 24 -0.53 -8.97 -8.24
N GLN A 25 -1.78 -8.51 -8.29
CA GLN A 25 -2.93 -9.29 -7.86
C GLN A 25 -3.07 -10.60 -8.66
N LEU A 26 -2.91 -10.53 -9.99
CA LEU A 26 -2.93 -11.71 -10.87
C LEU A 26 -1.81 -12.69 -10.53
N LEU A 27 -0.61 -12.18 -10.26
CA LEU A 27 0.55 -12.98 -9.88
C LEU A 27 0.35 -13.67 -8.53
N MET A 28 -0.21 -12.99 -7.53
CA MET A 28 -0.53 -13.59 -6.23
C MET A 28 -1.59 -14.67 -6.33
N GLN A 29 -2.64 -14.45 -7.14
CA GLN A 29 -3.68 -15.45 -7.39
C GLN A 29 -3.12 -16.73 -8.04
N LYS A 30 -2.24 -16.58 -9.03
CA LYS A 30 -1.61 -17.72 -9.71
C LYS A 30 -0.70 -18.55 -8.80
N ASN A 31 0.03 -17.89 -7.90
CA ASN A 31 0.94 -18.58 -6.98
C ASN A 31 0.26 -19.05 -5.68
N LYS A 32 -1.07 -18.91 -5.55
CA LYS A 32 -1.83 -19.23 -4.32
C LYS A 32 -1.21 -18.58 -3.08
N LEU A 33 -0.59 -17.40 -3.25
CA LEU A 33 -0.15 -16.58 -2.13
C LEU A 33 -1.40 -16.17 -1.34
N ARG A 34 -1.23 -15.85 -0.06
CA ARG A 34 -2.34 -15.55 0.87
C ARG A 34 -2.94 -14.19 0.52
N SER A 35 -3.55 -14.06 -0.66
CA SER A 35 -3.97 -12.77 -1.21
C SER A 35 -5.14 -12.21 -0.40
N VAL A 36 -4.92 -11.09 0.25
CA VAL A 36 -6.02 -10.21 0.62
C VAL A 36 -6.65 -9.72 -0.69
N LEU A 37 -7.95 -9.99 -0.88
CA LEU A 37 -8.68 -9.44 -2.02
C LEU A 37 -8.55 -7.91 -1.98
N ARG A 38 -7.94 -7.32 -3.01
CA ARG A 38 -7.78 -5.87 -3.12
C ARG A 38 -9.17 -5.22 -3.04
N GLN A 39 -9.37 -4.43 -2.00
CA GLN A 39 -10.52 -3.54 -1.89
C GLN A 39 -10.07 -2.19 -2.41
N THR A 40 -10.49 -1.83 -3.61
CA THR A 40 -10.13 -0.58 -4.29
C THR A 40 -10.43 0.66 -3.44
N THR A 41 -11.44 0.57 -2.57
CA THR A 41 -11.80 1.64 -1.63
C THR A 41 -10.95 1.68 -0.35
N ARG A 42 -10.02 0.75 -0.15
CA ARG A 42 -9.20 0.63 1.07
C ARG A 42 -7.75 0.35 0.76
N TRP A 43 -6.95 1.41 0.81
CA TRP A 43 -5.49 1.38 0.63
C TRP A 43 -4.77 0.38 1.56
N SER A 44 -5.33 0.07 2.74
CA SER A 44 -4.77 -0.93 3.66
C SER A 44 -4.79 -2.36 3.10
N SER A 45 -5.74 -2.68 2.22
CA SER A 45 -5.78 -3.97 1.53
C SER A 45 -4.67 -4.09 0.49
N THR A 46 -4.40 -3.00 -0.24
CA THR A 46 -3.31 -2.92 -1.21
C THR A 46 -1.95 -2.95 -0.52
N PHE A 47 -1.80 -2.23 0.60
CA PHE A 47 -0.59 -2.28 1.42
C PHE A 47 -0.25 -3.72 1.82
N LYS A 48 -1.24 -4.44 2.35
CA LYS A 48 -1.06 -5.84 2.75
C LYS A 48 -0.73 -6.76 1.57
N MET A 49 -1.37 -6.55 0.43
CA MET A 49 -1.10 -7.28 -0.81
C MET A 49 0.36 -7.12 -1.27
N VAL A 50 0.91 -5.90 -1.22
CA VAL A 50 2.30 -5.63 -1.60
C VAL A 50 3.29 -6.20 -0.57
N CYS A 51 2.98 -6.15 0.74
CA CYS A 51 3.79 -6.85 1.75
C CYS A 51 3.81 -8.37 1.53
N ASP A 52 2.65 -8.99 1.32
CA ASP A 52 2.54 -10.43 1.10
C ASP A 52 3.23 -10.86 -0.22
N LEU A 53 3.38 -9.95 -1.18
CA LEU A 53 4.16 -10.17 -2.41
C LEU A 53 5.66 -10.26 -2.12
N GLU A 54 6.22 -9.34 -1.33
CA GLU A 54 7.66 -9.36 -0.97
C GLU A 54 8.05 -10.69 -0.34
N ASP A 55 7.27 -11.13 0.65
CA ASP A 55 7.47 -12.41 1.32
C ASP A 55 7.31 -13.59 0.35
N GLY A 56 6.45 -13.46 -0.66
CA GLY A 56 6.12 -14.49 -1.63
C GLY A 56 7.08 -14.60 -2.83
N ILE A 57 7.86 -13.56 -3.16
CA ILE A 57 8.71 -13.53 -4.37
C ILE A 57 9.73 -14.66 -4.41
N ASN A 58 10.31 -15.01 -3.26
CA ASN A 58 11.29 -16.08 -3.17
C ASN A 58 10.68 -17.50 -3.31
N ALA A 59 9.35 -17.63 -3.19
CA ALA A 59 8.64 -18.90 -3.26
C ALA A 59 7.90 -19.11 -4.60
N MET A 60 8.06 -18.20 -5.57
CA MET A 60 7.33 -18.25 -6.84
C MET A 60 7.90 -19.26 -7.83
N ASP A 61 6.99 -19.90 -8.56
CA ASP A 61 7.29 -20.91 -9.57
C ASP A 61 7.72 -20.28 -10.91
N ASP A 62 8.59 -20.95 -11.65
CA ASP A 62 9.23 -20.45 -12.90
C ASP A 62 8.18 -20.10 -13.98
N ALA A 63 7.02 -20.75 -13.94
CA ALA A 63 5.88 -20.48 -14.84
C ALA A 63 5.26 -19.07 -14.68
N THR A 64 5.55 -18.36 -13.58
CA THR A 64 5.00 -17.02 -13.31
C THR A 64 6.02 -15.89 -13.52
N THR A 65 7.22 -16.23 -14.00
CA THR A 65 8.30 -15.26 -14.28
C THR A 65 7.90 -14.17 -15.28
N ALA A 66 7.03 -14.49 -16.25
CA ALA A 66 6.50 -13.50 -17.21
C ALA A 66 5.60 -12.43 -16.57
N LEU A 67 5.07 -12.70 -15.37
CA LEU A 67 4.24 -11.77 -14.60
C LEU A 67 5.00 -11.09 -13.48
N LEU A 68 6.29 -11.43 -13.27
CA LEU A 68 7.11 -10.75 -12.28
C LEU A 68 7.17 -9.26 -12.61
N PRO A 69 7.02 -8.38 -11.60
CA PRO A 69 7.34 -6.98 -11.78
C PRO A 69 8.82 -6.89 -12.18
N SER A 70 9.11 -6.07 -13.19
CA SER A 70 10.47 -5.69 -13.54
C SER A 70 11.11 -4.93 -12.38
N TRP A 71 12.44 -4.84 -12.36
CA TRP A 71 13.18 -4.06 -11.36
C TRP A 71 12.66 -2.62 -11.19
N ARG A 72 12.17 -2.00 -12.27
CA ARG A 72 11.60 -0.64 -12.23
C ARG A 72 10.23 -0.61 -11.55
N GLU A 73 9.38 -1.57 -11.89
CA GLU A 73 8.05 -1.75 -11.31
C GLU A 73 8.14 -2.12 -9.82
N GLU A 74 9.08 -2.99 -9.47
CA GLU A 74 9.37 -3.37 -8.08
C GLU A 74 9.79 -2.15 -7.26
N LYS A 75 10.71 -1.32 -7.77
CA LYS A 75 11.10 -0.07 -7.11
C LYS A 75 9.93 0.90 -6.92
N GLN A 76 8.99 0.93 -7.86
CA GLN A 76 7.77 1.74 -7.74
C GLN A 76 6.82 1.20 -6.66
N LEU A 77 6.65 -0.11 -6.56
CA LEU A 77 5.88 -0.76 -5.49
C LEU A 77 6.49 -0.52 -4.12
N TRP A 78 7.81 -0.60 -4.00
CA TRP A 78 8.54 -0.30 -2.76
C TRP A 78 8.36 1.14 -2.32
N GLY A 79 8.48 2.09 -3.25
CA GLY A 79 8.23 3.51 -2.96
C GLY A 79 6.78 3.77 -2.53
N LEU A 80 5.81 3.12 -3.19
CA LEU A 80 4.40 3.19 -2.79
C LEU A 80 4.21 2.65 -1.37
N LEU A 81 4.82 1.51 -1.04
CA LEU A 81 4.70 0.90 0.29
C LEU A 81 5.30 1.81 1.38
N GLU A 82 6.46 2.41 1.11
CA GLU A 82 7.13 3.33 2.03
C GLU A 82 6.26 4.57 2.32
N GLU A 83 5.71 5.20 1.28
CA GLU A 83 4.82 6.36 1.42
C GLU A 83 3.52 6.01 2.16
N LEU A 84 2.93 4.83 1.88
CA LEU A 84 1.75 4.34 2.61
C LEU A 84 2.06 4.07 4.09
N ASN A 85 3.23 3.51 4.40
CA ASN A 85 3.66 3.27 5.78
C ASN A 85 3.93 4.59 6.52
N ALA A 86 4.58 5.56 5.86
CA ALA A 86 4.79 6.89 6.42
C ALA A 86 3.46 7.61 6.69
N PHE A 87 2.48 7.45 5.80
CA PHE A 87 1.12 7.96 5.97
C PHE A 87 0.41 7.29 7.15
N GLU A 88 0.51 5.96 7.28
CA GLU A 88 -0.08 5.22 8.40
C GLU A 88 0.53 5.63 9.73
N TYR A 89 1.86 5.70 9.79
CA TYR A 89 2.61 6.10 10.97
C TYR A 89 2.23 7.52 11.39
N SER A 90 2.16 8.46 10.44
CA SER A 90 1.76 9.84 10.68
C SER A 90 0.31 9.93 11.16
N SER A 91 -0.60 9.16 10.55
CA SER A 91 -2.01 9.09 10.96
C SER A 91 -2.18 8.52 12.36
N LYS A 92 -1.48 7.42 12.69
CA LYS A 92 -1.49 6.80 14.01
C LYS A 92 -0.89 7.75 15.05
N LYS A 93 0.24 8.40 14.74
CA LYS A 93 0.88 9.38 15.62
C LYS A 93 -0.08 10.53 15.95
N LEU A 94 -0.77 11.06 14.94
CA LEU A 94 -1.79 12.10 15.10
C LEU A 94 -2.94 11.64 15.99
N GLN A 95 -3.45 10.43 15.77
CA GLN A 95 -4.57 9.87 16.55
C GLN A 95 -4.17 9.48 17.97
N SER A 96 -2.92 9.09 18.21
CA SER A 96 -2.40 8.66 19.52
C SER A 96 -2.00 9.81 20.42
N ALA A 97 -1.81 11.00 19.85
CA ALA A 97 -1.41 12.17 20.61
C ALA A 97 -2.65 12.82 21.22
N ASP A 98 -2.92 12.51 22.48
CA ASP A 98 -3.93 13.20 23.28
C ASP A 98 -3.62 14.70 23.33
N GLY A 99 -4.57 15.52 22.89
CA GLY A 99 -4.50 16.98 23.02
C GLY A 99 -3.78 17.74 21.92
N LEU A 100 -3.56 17.16 20.73
CA LEU A 100 -3.03 17.93 19.59
C LEU A 100 -3.98 19.06 19.20
N SER A 101 -3.46 20.28 19.24
CA SER A 101 -4.10 21.44 18.64
C SER A 101 -3.97 21.35 17.11
N LEU A 102 -4.92 21.93 16.36
CA LEU A 102 -4.83 22.06 14.91
C LEU A 102 -3.52 22.74 14.44
N LEU A 103 -2.89 23.54 15.32
CA LEU A 103 -1.58 24.13 15.08
C LEU A 103 -0.44 23.09 15.04
N ASP A 104 -0.46 22.09 15.91
CA ASP A 104 0.56 21.03 15.96
C ASP A 104 0.48 20.14 14.72
N VAL A 105 -0.74 19.91 14.22
CA VAL A 105 -0.97 19.19 12.96
C VAL A 105 -0.37 19.94 11.77
N ARG A 106 -0.52 21.26 11.73
CA ARG A 106 0.06 22.08 10.64
C ARG A 106 1.59 22.04 10.66
N ASP A 107 2.19 22.19 11.84
CA ASP A 107 3.65 22.29 11.94
C ASP A 107 4.35 20.95 11.63
N THR A 108 3.71 19.82 11.96
CA THR A 108 4.18 18.48 11.56
C THR A 108 4.07 18.19 10.06
N LEU A 109 3.07 18.77 9.38
CA LEU A 109 2.95 18.66 7.91
C LEU A 109 3.81 19.68 7.16
N SER A 110 4.26 20.74 7.83
CA SER A 110 5.04 21.83 7.24
C SER A 110 6.55 21.64 7.35
N THR A 111 7.02 20.61 8.06
CA THR A 111 8.43 20.23 8.12
C THR A 111 8.76 19.21 7.02
N ARG A 112 8.87 19.69 5.78
CA ARG A 112 9.46 18.97 4.65
C ARG A 112 10.48 19.87 3.96
#